data_AF-A0A7S1DQJ1-F1
#
_entry.id   AF-A0A7S1DQJ1-F1
#
_cell.length_a   1.000
_cell.length_b   1.000
_cell.length_c   1.000
_cell.angle_alpha   90.00
_cell.angle_beta   90.00
_cell.angle_gamma   90.00
#
_symmetry.space_group_name_H-M   'P 1'
#
loop_
_entity.id
_entity.type
_entity.pdbx_description
1 polymer ?
#
loop_
_entity_poly.entity_id
_entity_poly.type
_entity_poly.pdbx_seq_one_letter_code
_entity_poly.pdbx_strand_id
1 'polypeptide(L)'
;AVLPVMKADGSGSVPLGQVAALQLAPQPSVIQRYNQERAVTVQAKHPQLTAQGLADRVEPLLAEIRAGGVQVELGGEIKENASANEAIAQLLPACVVAMFLLFVWQFESIRKSLIVLASIPFVAIGSALALKASGTTLTFVGTLGLLALAGIIVNNAVLLLDAIEEG
;
A
#
# COMPACT_ATOMS: atom_id res chain seq x y z
N ALA A 1 30.44 -26.35 35.26
CA ALA A 1 31.62 -25.62 34.76
C ALA A 1 32.16 -24.74 35.89
N VAL A 2 33.45 -24.82 36.19
CA VAL A 2 34.06 -24.23 37.39
C VAL A 2 34.73 -22.91 37.03
N LEU A 3 33.95 -21.91 36.64
CA LEU A 3 34.48 -20.57 36.35
C LEU A 3 34.83 -19.88 37.69
N PRO A 4 36.10 -19.52 37.95
CA PRO A 4 36.49 -18.85 39.19
C PRO A 4 36.11 -17.37 39.15
N VAL A 5 35.52 -16.86 40.23
CA VAL A 5 35.20 -15.44 40.44
C VAL A 5 35.95 -14.93 41.66
N MET A 6 36.62 -13.78 41.57
CA MET A 6 37.34 -13.17 42.70
C MET A 6 36.37 -12.58 43.73
N LYS A 7 36.67 -12.78 45.01
CA LYS A 7 35.96 -12.13 46.11
C LYS A 7 36.29 -10.64 46.16
N ALA A 8 35.32 -9.82 46.55
CA ALA A 8 35.47 -8.37 46.64
C ALA A 8 36.53 -7.92 47.68
N ASP A 9 36.82 -8.75 48.67
CA ASP A 9 37.82 -8.52 49.71
C ASP A 9 39.25 -8.92 49.30
N GLY A 10 39.44 -9.44 48.07
CA GLY A 10 40.72 -9.90 47.56
C GLY A 10 41.24 -11.20 48.19
N SER A 11 40.48 -11.85 49.08
CA SER A 11 40.94 -12.98 49.88
C SER A 11 40.99 -14.33 49.13
N GLY A 12 40.66 -14.35 47.84
CA GLY A 12 40.71 -15.56 47.02
C GLY A 12 39.63 -15.62 45.93
N SER A 13 39.46 -16.81 45.33
CA SER A 13 38.44 -17.09 44.31
C SER A 13 37.43 -18.11 44.79
N VAL A 14 36.19 -17.97 44.31
CA VAL A 14 35.06 -18.86 44.60
C VAL A 14 34.48 -19.33 43.27
N PRO A 15 34.05 -20.59 43.11
CA PRO A 15 33.40 -21.04 41.89
C PRO A 15 32.07 -20.29 41.67
N LEU A 16 31.82 -19.86 40.42
CA LEU A 16 30.62 -19.11 40.02
C LEU A 16 29.30 -19.77 40.46
N GLY A 17 29.26 -21.10 40.51
CA GLY A 17 28.08 -21.85 40.96
C GLY A 17 27.72 -21.70 42.45
N GLN A 18 28.61 -21.16 43.30
CA GLN A 18 28.29 -20.80 44.69
C GLN A 18 27.67 -19.40 44.81
N VAL A 19 27.75 -18.58 43.77
CA VAL A 19 27.28 -17.18 43.77
C VAL A 19 26.05 -16.99 42.89
N ALA A 20 25.89 -17.78 41.82
CA ALA A 20 24.76 -17.69 40.90
C ALA A 20 24.30 -19.07 40.40
N ALA A 21 22.99 -19.21 40.21
CA ALA A 21 22.39 -20.36 39.54
C ALA A 21 22.39 -20.13 38.02
N LEU A 22 23.16 -20.93 37.29
CA LEU A 22 23.15 -20.92 35.82
C LEU A 22 22.02 -21.80 35.29
N GLN A 23 21.11 -21.20 34.54
CA GLN A 23 20.09 -21.93 33.79
C GLN A 23 20.22 -21.56 32.31
N LEU A 24 20.20 -22.57 31.43
CA LEU A 24 20.03 -22.32 30.01
C LEU A 24 18.56 -21.99 29.77
N ALA A 25 18.30 -20.75 29.37
CA ALA A 25 16.98 -20.32 28.95
C ALA A 25 17.01 -19.99 27.44
N PRO A 26 16.02 -20.45 26.66
CA PRO A 26 15.87 -19.99 25.29
C PRO A 26 15.60 -18.49 25.29
N GLN A 27 16.47 -17.71 24.65
CA GLN A 27 16.29 -16.27 24.43
C GLN A 27 16.16 -15.98 22.94
N PRO A 28 15.36 -14.97 22.56
CA PRO A 28 15.34 -14.48 21.19
C PRO A 28 16.75 -14.03 20.79
N SER A 29 17.28 -14.59 19.71
CA SER A 29 18.57 -14.17 19.15
C SER A 29 18.53 -12.75 18.59
N VAL A 30 17.34 -12.29 18.17
CA VAL A 30 17.10 -10.94 17.63
C VAL A 30 15.74 -10.44 18.13
N ILE A 31 15.71 -9.20 18.64
CA ILE A 31 14.47 -8.49 18.95
C ILE A 31 14.10 -7.67 17.71
N GLN A 32 13.14 -8.16 16.94
CA GLN A 32 12.59 -7.43 15.80
C GLN A 32 11.73 -6.26 16.29
N ARG A 33 11.88 -5.11 15.64
CA ARG A 33 11.11 -3.91 15.95
C ARG A 33 10.59 -3.29 14.66
N TYR A 34 9.34 -2.83 14.69
CA TYR A 34 8.73 -2.04 13.64
C TYR A 34 8.18 -0.77 14.29
N ASN A 35 8.49 0.40 13.74
CA ASN A 35 8.14 1.70 14.33
C ASN A 35 8.50 1.82 15.84
N GLN A 36 9.69 1.33 16.22
CA GLN A 36 10.21 1.30 17.60
C GLN A 36 9.49 0.35 18.58
N GLU A 37 8.38 -0.24 18.20
CA GLU A 37 7.65 -1.24 18.97
C GLU A 37 8.14 -2.66 18.67
N ARG A 38 8.05 -3.56 19.66
CA ARG A 38 8.39 -4.98 19.46
C ARG A 38 7.38 -5.60 18.51
N ALA A 39 7.84 -6.09 17.38
CA ALA A 39 6.98 -6.62 16.34
C ALA A 39 7.50 -7.96 15.84
N VAL A 40 6.59 -8.82 15.40
CA VAL A 40 6.90 -10.08 14.73
C VAL A 40 6.38 -9.99 13.30
N THR A 41 7.28 -10.07 12.33
CA THR A 41 6.92 -10.04 10.91
C THR A 41 6.51 -11.44 10.47
N VAL A 42 5.25 -11.60 10.06
CA VAL A 42 4.74 -12.82 9.44
C VAL A 42 4.57 -12.57 7.94
N GLN A 43 5.15 -13.42 7.11
CA GLN A 43 5.09 -13.31 5.66
C GLN A 43 4.30 -14.49 5.08
N ALA A 44 3.43 -14.20 4.12
CA ALA A 44 2.65 -15.19 3.40
C ALA A 44 2.64 -14.85 1.92
N LYS A 45 2.72 -15.87 1.07
CA LYS A 45 2.61 -15.74 -0.39
C LYS A 45 1.64 -16.79 -0.90
N HIS A 46 0.64 -16.36 -1.66
CA HIS A 46 -0.31 -17.26 -2.29
C HIS A 46 -0.13 -17.23 -3.82
N PRO A 47 -0.07 -18.39 -4.50
CA PRO A 47 0.18 -18.42 -5.95
C PRO A 47 -1.03 -17.96 -6.79
N GLN A 48 -2.24 -18.01 -6.24
CA GLN A 48 -3.50 -17.78 -6.98
C GLN A 48 -4.33 -16.61 -6.46
N LEU A 49 -4.09 -16.15 -5.22
CA LEU A 49 -4.92 -15.12 -4.59
C LEU A 49 -4.17 -13.79 -4.70
N THR A 50 -4.91 -12.71 -4.93
CA THR A 50 -4.37 -11.36 -4.85
C THR A 50 -4.00 -11.04 -3.40
N ALA A 51 -3.12 -10.06 -3.18
CA ALA A 51 -2.76 -9.64 -1.83
C ALA A 51 -4.00 -9.24 -1.02
N GLN A 52 -4.91 -8.46 -1.62
CA GLN A 52 -6.17 -8.08 -1.00
C GLN A 52 -7.07 -9.28 -0.69
N GLY A 53 -7.25 -10.19 -1.65
CA GLY A 53 -8.10 -11.38 -1.46
C GLY A 53 -7.54 -12.35 -0.40
N LEU A 54 -6.22 -12.38 -0.22
CA LEU A 54 -5.60 -13.11 0.88
C LEU A 54 -5.84 -12.40 2.21
N ALA A 55 -5.69 -11.08 2.28
CA ALA A 55 -5.97 -10.30 3.48
C ALA A 55 -7.42 -10.46 3.93
N ASP A 56 -8.38 -10.31 3.02
CA ASP A 56 -9.82 -10.47 3.31
C ASP A 56 -10.13 -11.87 3.88
N ARG A 57 -9.42 -12.90 3.41
CA ARG A 57 -9.60 -14.28 3.88
C ARG A 57 -9.03 -14.54 5.27
N VAL A 58 -7.96 -13.84 5.65
CA VAL A 58 -7.30 -14.00 6.95
C VAL A 58 -7.79 -12.96 7.97
N GLU A 59 -8.50 -11.91 7.52
CA GLU A 59 -9.10 -10.87 8.36
C GLU A 59 -9.91 -11.41 9.57
N PRO A 60 -10.76 -12.46 9.46
CA PRO A 60 -11.43 -13.00 10.65
C PRO A 60 -10.45 -13.54 11.71
N LEU A 61 -9.37 -14.20 11.30
CA LEU A 61 -8.31 -14.67 12.21
C LEU A 61 -7.52 -13.50 12.80
N LEU A 62 -7.26 -12.46 11.99
CA LEU A 62 -6.61 -11.24 12.48
C LEU A 62 -7.49 -10.52 13.51
N ALA A 63 -8.81 -10.51 13.33
CA ALA A 63 -9.74 -9.90 14.28
C ALA A 63 -9.69 -10.59 15.65
N GLU A 64 -9.60 -11.92 15.69
CA GLU A 64 -9.42 -12.69 16.95
C GLU A 64 -8.09 -12.34 17.64
N ILE A 65 -7.00 -12.23 16.87
CA ILE A 65 -5.69 -11.84 17.41
C ILE A 65 -5.72 -10.42 17.96
N ARG A 66 -6.38 -9.49 17.26
CA ARG A 66 -6.54 -8.10 17.71
C ARG A 66 -7.36 -8.01 19.00
N ALA A 67 -8.36 -8.87 19.19
CA ALA A 67 -9.11 -8.95 20.44
C ALA A 67 -8.26 -9.37 21.64
N GLY A 68 -7.14 -10.06 21.41
CA GLY A 68 -6.11 -10.37 22.42
C GLY A 68 -5.23 -9.18 22.84
N GLY A 69 -5.50 -7.97 22.34
CA GLY A 69 -4.73 -6.76 22.65
C GLY A 69 -3.47 -6.57 21.79
N VAL A 70 -3.33 -7.34 20.70
CA VAL A 70 -2.20 -7.25 19.77
C VAL A 70 -2.56 -6.35 18.60
N GLN A 71 -1.75 -5.32 18.33
CA GLN A 71 -1.91 -4.54 17.10
C GLN A 71 -1.39 -5.33 15.91
N VAL A 72 -2.19 -5.41 14.85
CA VAL A 72 -1.83 -6.08 13.59
C VAL A 72 -1.98 -5.10 12.45
N GLU A 73 -0.85 -4.73 11.85
CA GLU A 73 -0.80 -3.95 10.61
C GLU A 73 -0.62 -4.87 9.40
N LEU A 74 -1.47 -4.70 8.39
CA LEU A 74 -1.28 -5.30 7.08
C LEU A 74 -0.24 -4.47 6.30
N GLY A 75 0.89 -5.11 5.96
CA GLY A 75 1.98 -4.49 5.22
C GLY A 75 2.12 -5.01 3.79
N GLY A 76 3.24 -4.71 3.16
CA GLY A 76 3.58 -5.19 1.82
C GLY A 76 2.76 -4.52 0.72
N GLU A 77 2.40 -5.31 -0.28
CA GLU A 77 1.75 -4.84 -1.52
C GLU A 77 0.45 -4.06 -1.25
N ILE A 78 -0.32 -4.41 -0.22
CA ILE A 78 -1.57 -3.70 0.14
C ILE A 78 -1.26 -2.28 0.62
N LYS A 79 -0.29 -2.13 1.54
CA LYS A 79 0.08 -0.83 2.12
C LYS A 79 0.71 0.07 1.07
N GLU A 80 1.51 -0.49 0.16
CA GLU A 80 2.14 0.23 -0.94
C GLU A 80 1.13 0.71 -2.00
N ASN A 81 0.17 -0.15 -2.39
CA ASN A 81 -0.91 0.26 -3.30
C ASN A 81 -1.84 1.30 -2.65
N ALA A 82 -2.16 1.14 -1.36
CA ALA A 82 -3.05 2.05 -0.65
C ALA A 82 -2.44 3.45 -0.50
N SER A 83 -1.19 3.56 -0.07
CA SER A 83 -0.52 4.86 0.10
C SER A 83 -0.36 5.62 -1.23
N ALA A 84 -0.02 4.90 -2.31
CA ALA A 84 0.09 5.49 -3.64
C ALA A 84 -1.27 5.96 -4.17
N ASN A 85 -2.32 5.14 -4.06
CA ASN A 85 -3.67 5.52 -4.47
C ASN A 85 -4.21 6.69 -3.66
N GLU A 86 -3.90 6.78 -2.37
CA GLU A 86 -4.30 7.91 -1.54
C GLU A 86 -3.64 9.22 -2.02
N ALA A 87 -2.33 9.19 -2.29
CA ALA A 87 -1.63 10.35 -2.84
C ALA A 87 -2.22 10.81 -4.19
N ILE A 88 -2.55 9.85 -5.07
CA ILE A 88 -3.21 10.14 -6.35
C ILE A 88 -4.61 10.72 -6.11
N ALA A 89 -5.41 10.13 -5.22
CA ALA A 89 -6.76 10.58 -4.92
C ALA A 89 -6.80 11.98 -4.30
N GLN A 90 -5.78 12.37 -3.54
CA GLN A 90 -5.63 13.73 -3.02
C GLN A 90 -5.31 14.75 -4.12
N LEU A 91 -4.49 14.37 -5.11
CA LEU A 91 -4.12 15.25 -6.23
C LEU A 91 -5.20 15.34 -7.32
N LEU A 92 -5.96 14.25 -7.52
CA LEU A 92 -6.94 14.11 -8.60
C LEU A 92 -7.93 15.29 -8.70
N PRO A 93 -8.52 15.82 -7.61
CA PRO A 93 -9.46 16.94 -7.69
C PRO A 93 -8.80 18.21 -8.22
N ALA A 94 -7.57 18.50 -7.77
CA ALA A 94 -6.81 19.65 -8.24
C ALA A 94 -6.48 19.51 -9.74
N CYS A 95 -6.09 18.32 -10.18
CA CYS A 95 -5.86 18.03 -11.59
C CYS A 95 -7.12 18.20 -12.44
N VAL A 96 -8.28 17.72 -11.97
CA VAL A 96 -9.55 17.85 -12.69
C VAL A 96 -9.96 19.31 -12.82
N VAL A 97 -9.81 20.11 -11.77
CA VAL A 97 -10.09 21.56 -11.82
C VAL A 97 -9.13 22.25 -12.79
N ALA A 98 -7.84 21.93 -12.75
CA ALA A 98 -6.86 22.48 -13.68
C ALA A 98 -7.18 22.10 -15.13
N MET A 99 -7.51 20.82 -15.42
CA MET A 99 -7.94 20.37 -16.74
C MET A 99 -9.19 21.11 -17.21
N PHE A 100 -10.19 21.28 -16.34
CA PHE A 100 -11.40 22.01 -16.67
C PHE A 100 -11.09 23.45 -17.08
N LEU A 101 -10.26 24.16 -16.30
CA LEU A 101 -9.84 25.53 -16.64
C LEU A 101 -9.07 25.60 -17.96
N LEU A 102 -8.16 24.65 -18.20
CA LEU A 102 -7.42 24.56 -19.46
C LEU A 102 -8.35 24.31 -20.65
N PHE A 103 -9.37 23.46 -20.51
CA PHE A 103 -10.33 23.24 -21.59
C PHE A 103 -11.25 24.43 -21.81
N VAL A 104 -11.70 25.11 -20.76
CA VAL A 104 -12.50 26.32 -20.91
C VAL A 104 -11.70 27.40 -21.63
N TRP A 105 -10.41 27.51 -21.32
CA TRP A 105 -9.50 28.42 -22.02
C TRP A 105 -9.26 28.00 -23.48
N GLN A 106 -8.99 26.71 -23.72
CA GLN A 106 -8.70 26.19 -25.06
C GLN A 106 -9.88 26.37 -26.03
N PHE A 107 -11.10 26.12 -25.56
CA PHE A 107 -12.28 26.02 -26.42
C PHE A 107 -13.16 27.28 -26.41
N GLU A 108 -12.85 28.23 -25.53
CA GLU A 108 -13.68 29.41 -25.17
C GLU A 108 -15.17 29.07 -24.96
N SER A 109 -15.50 27.82 -24.64
CA SER A 109 -16.86 27.32 -24.61
C SER A 109 -17.04 26.22 -23.57
N ILE A 110 -17.83 26.54 -22.55
CA ILE A 110 -18.13 25.66 -21.41
C ILE A 110 -18.83 24.36 -21.87
N ARG A 111 -19.65 24.43 -22.94
CA ARG A 111 -20.35 23.26 -23.47
C ARG A 111 -19.38 22.22 -24.01
N LYS A 112 -18.34 22.66 -24.72
CA LYS A 112 -17.31 21.78 -25.30
C LYS A 112 -16.47 21.14 -24.20
N SER A 113 -16.05 21.91 -23.20
CA SER A 113 -15.30 21.40 -22.05
C SER A 113 -16.09 20.34 -21.27
N LEU A 114 -17.41 20.50 -21.13
CA LEU A 114 -18.27 19.49 -20.48
C LEU A 114 -18.37 18.18 -21.27
N ILE A 115 -18.40 18.25 -22.61
CA ILE A 115 -18.42 17.04 -23.47
C ILE A 115 -17.12 16.24 -23.27
N VAL A 116 -15.96 16.92 -23.26
CA VAL A 116 -14.67 16.26 -22.98
C VAL A 116 -14.65 15.68 -21.58
N LEU A 117 -15.11 16.42 -20.57
CA LEU A 117 -15.13 15.94 -19.18
C LEU A 117 -16.09 14.75 -19.00
N ALA A 118 -17.19 14.71 -19.75
CA ALA A 118 -18.13 13.59 -19.75
C ALA A 118 -17.51 12.28 -20.26
N SER A 119 -16.39 12.33 -21.00
CA SER A 119 -15.68 11.12 -21.45
C SER A 119 -14.89 10.42 -20.33
N ILE A 120 -14.50 11.16 -19.27
CA ILE A 120 -13.72 10.62 -18.14
C ILE A 120 -14.42 9.47 -17.40
N PRO A 121 -15.70 9.56 -17.00
CA PRO A 121 -16.37 8.44 -16.34
C PRO A 121 -16.44 7.17 -17.21
N PHE A 122 -16.45 7.29 -18.54
CA PHE A 122 -16.40 6.13 -19.43
C PHE A 122 -15.07 5.38 -19.35
N VAL A 123 -13.97 6.09 -19.09
CA VAL A 123 -12.65 5.48 -18.83
C VAL A 123 -12.70 4.56 -17.62
N ALA A 124 -13.30 5.04 -16.52
CA ALA A 124 -13.43 4.27 -15.28
C ALA A 124 -14.32 3.03 -15.44
N ILE A 125 -15.41 3.16 -16.21
CA ILE A 125 -16.30 2.01 -16.50
C ILE A 125 -15.56 0.98 -17.38
N GLY A 126 -14.88 1.43 -18.43
CA GLY A 126 -14.12 0.57 -19.32
C GLY A 126 -13.00 -0.18 -18.61
N SER A 127 -12.27 0.50 -17.72
CA SER A 127 -11.23 -0.14 -16.93
C SER A 127 -11.78 -1.11 -15.89
N ALA A 128 -12.86 -0.76 -15.19
CA ALA A 128 -13.51 -1.67 -14.24
C ALA A 128 -13.97 -2.96 -14.92
N LEU A 129 -14.53 -2.87 -16.13
CA LEU A 129 -14.90 -4.04 -16.93
C LEU A 129 -13.67 -4.84 -17.38
N ALA A 130 -12.60 -4.18 -17.82
CA ALA A 130 -11.37 -4.84 -18.23
C ALA A 130 -10.70 -5.59 -17.06
N LEU A 131 -10.59 -4.96 -15.89
CA LEU A 131 -10.04 -5.61 -14.70
C LEU A 131 -10.88 -6.82 -14.29
N LYS A 132 -12.22 -6.68 -14.32
CA LYS A 132 -13.12 -7.80 -14.02
C LYS A 132 -12.95 -8.96 -15.01
N ALA A 133 -12.77 -8.67 -16.30
CA ALA A 133 -12.56 -9.69 -17.32
C ALA A 133 -11.19 -10.38 -17.20
N SER A 134 -10.14 -9.62 -16.83
CA SER A 134 -8.80 -10.17 -16.60
C SER A 134 -8.63 -10.87 -15.26
N GLY A 135 -9.58 -10.71 -14.32
CA GLY A 135 -9.50 -11.29 -12.98
C GLY A 135 -8.39 -10.67 -12.12
N THR A 136 -7.91 -9.48 -12.48
CA THR A 136 -6.82 -8.78 -11.79
C THR A 136 -7.37 -7.63 -10.94
N THR A 137 -6.66 -7.32 -9.86
CA THR A 137 -6.95 -6.15 -9.02
C THR A 137 -6.23 -4.92 -9.54
N LEU A 138 -6.72 -3.73 -9.18
CA LEU A 138 -6.08 -2.47 -9.51
C LEU A 138 -4.78 -2.35 -8.71
N THR A 139 -3.65 -2.49 -9.41
CA THR A 139 -2.31 -2.24 -8.88
C THR A 139 -1.88 -0.81 -9.21
N PHE A 140 -0.83 -0.33 -8.55
CA PHE A 140 -0.20 0.95 -8.85
C PHE A 140 0.12 1.11 -10.34
N VAL A 141 0.71 0.08 -10.96
CA VAL A 141 1.00 0.07 -12.41
C VAL A 141 -0.30 0.13 -13.23
N GLY A 142 -1.34 -0.56 -12.79
CA GLY A 142 -2.67 -0.48 -13.39
C GLY A 142 -3.26 0.94 -13.35
N THR A 143 -3.10 1.66 -12.24
CA THR A 143 -3.52 3.06 -12.10
C THR A 143 -2.76 3.98 -13.07
N LEU A 144 -1.45 3.79 -13.25
CA LEU A 144 -0.67 4.54 -14.24
C LEU A 144 -1.15 4.27 -15.68
N GLY A 145 -1.46 3.02 -16.01
CA GLY A 145 -2.06 2.67 -17.30
C GLY A 145 -3.43 3.32 -17.51
N LEU A 146 -4.25 3.40 -16.46
CA LEU A 146 -5.54 4.08 -16.50
C LEU A 146 -5.39 5.58 -16.78
N LEU A 147 -4.41 6.24 -16.15
CA LEU A 147 -4.11 7.65 -16.38
C LEU A 147 -3.65 7.91 -17.82
N ALA A 148 -2.79 7.04 -18.37
CA ALA A 148 -2.37 7.12 -19.77
C ALA A 148 -3.57 6.98 -20.72
N LEU A 149 -4.44 6.00 -20.48
CA LEU A 149 -5.65 5.77 -21.27
C LEU A 149 -6.63 6.96 -21.20
N ALA A 150 -6.78 7.57 -20.02
CA ALA A 150 -7.57 8.78 -19.86
C ALA A 150 -7.02 9.93 -20.73
N GLY A 151 -5.69 10.13 -20.74
CA GLY A 151 -5.04 11.13 -21.59
C GLY A 151 -5.27 10.90 -23.09
N ILE A 152 -5.17 9.66 -23.55
CA ILE A 152 -5.42 9.30 -24.95
C ILE A 152 -6.88 9.62 -25.35
N ILE A 153 -7.84 9.24 -24.51
CA ILE A 153 -9.27 9.47 -24.79
C ILE A 153 -9.60 10.97 -24.80
N VAL A 154 -9.05 11.73 -23.86
CA VAL A 154 -9.20 13.18 -23.81
C VAL A 154 -8.62 13.83 -25.08
N ASN A 155 -7.41 13.43 -25.49
CA ASN A 155 -6.80 13.94 -26.72
C ASN A 155 -7.66 13.64 -27.96
N ASN A 156 -8.21 12.42 -28.04
CA ASN A 156 -9.09 12.05 -29.14
C ASN A 156 -10.40 12.84 -29.13
N ALA A 157 -10.99 13.09 -27.95
CA ALA A 157 -12.19 13.90 -27.81
C ALA A 157 -11.96 15.35 -28.26
N VAL A 158 -10.80 15.94 -27.93
CA VAL A 158 -10.40 17.28 -28.36
C VAL A 158 -10.28 17.33 -29.88
N LEU A 159 -9.53 16.40 -30.48
CA LEU A 159 -9.34 16.34 -31.94
C LEU A 159 -10.67 16.20 -32.71
N LEU A 160 -11.58 15.37 -32.20
CA LEU A 160 -12.90 15.18 -32.82
C LEU A 160 -13.77 16.44 -32.73
N LEU A 161 -13.68 17.20 -31.63
CA LEU A 161 -14.39 18.48 -31.49
C LEU A 161 -13.85 19.53 -32.46
N ASP A 162 -12.52 19.66 -32.56
CA ASP A 162 -11.88 20.59 -33.48
C ASP A 162 -12.26 20.27 -34.94
N ALA A 163 -12.27 18.98 -35.32
CA ALA A 163 -12.64 18.55 -36.67
C ALA A 163 -14.10 18.84 -37.04
N ILE A 164 -15.01 18.91 -36.06
CA ILE A 164 -16.42 19.29 -36.29
C ILE A 164 -16.57 20.80 -36.48
N GLU A 165 -15.61 21.61 -36.02
CA GLU A 165 -15.68 23.08 -36.12
C GLU A 165 -15.03 23.63 -37.39
N GLU A 166 -14.01 22.97 -37.91
CA GLU A 166 -13.37 23.34 -39.18
C GLU A 166 -14.14 22.88 -40.43
N GLY A 167 -15.09 21.95 -40.29
CA GLY A 167 -15.97 21.46 -41.36
C GLY A 167 -17.33 22.13 -41.37
#